data_AF-A0A8W8N6G8-F1
#
_entry.id   AF-A0A8W8N6G8-F1
#
_cell.length_a   1.000
_cell.length_b   1.000
_cell.length_c   1.000
_cell.angle_alpha   90.00
_cell.angle_beta   90.00
_cell.angle_gamma   90.00
#
_symmetry.space_group_name_H-M   'P 1'
#
loop_
_entity.id
_entity.type
_entity.pdbx_description
1 polymer ?
#
loop_
_entity_poly.entity_id
_entity_poly.type
_entity_poly.pdbx_seq_one_letter_code
_entity_poly.pdbx_strand_id
1 'polypeptide(L)'
;MEACFLDLLSDITALTKLPSPRILYTHLPVQYLPRKHLSRGGKTFHMIRDPRDVVVSSYYHYLSVPRFKRYFTREWDQHLSNFMSGDFIYGDWFQYERQYEQFAKTNNVMTLFYEDMKTDEERATRKIADYLELPLTQENAARIARDCGISNVKERMKTHQTSFMFRKGHVGDWKNHFSADQEKQFNLLFQEKMKGSSLAARYSMLNSSL
;
A
#
# COMPACT_ATOMS: atom_id res chain seq x y z
N MET A 1 -12.02 12.74 -12.21
CA MET A 1 -11.35 13.20 -10.98
C MET A 1 -9.94 12.63 -11.03
N GLU A 2 -8.94 13.43 -11.39
CA GLU A 2 -7.54 12.99 -11.33
C GLU A 2 -7.18 12.74 -9.87
N ALA A 3 -6.49 11.64 -9.59
CA ALA A 3 -6.07 11.28 -8.23
C ALA A 3 -5.16 12.38 -7.66
N CYS A 4 -5.54 12.98 -6.53
CA CYS A 4 -4.75 14.00 -5.87
C CYS A 4 -3.79 13.34 -4.86
N PHE A 5 -2.54 13.15 -5.28
CA PHE A 5 -1.46 12.64 -4.41
C PHE A 5 -0.88 13.80 -3.60
N LEU A 6 -1.09 13.79 -2.28
CA LEU A 6 -0.60 14.83 -1.36
C LEU A 6 0.91 15.02 -1.45
N ASP A 7 1.64 13.93 -1.63
CA ASP A 7 3.11 13.86 -1.63
C ASP A 7 3.71 14.54 -2.87
N LEU A 8 2.88 14.77 -3.90
CA LEU A 8 3.28 15.38 -5.16
C LEU A 8 2.77 16.81 -5.31
N LEU A 9 2.01 17.33 -4.33
CA LEU A 9 1.56 18.71 -4.33
C LEU A 9 2.69 19.63 -3.90
N SER A 10 3.02 20.61 -4.74
CA SER A 10 3.91 21.71 -4.39
C SER A 10 3.26 22.71 -3.44
N ASP A 11 1.92 22.83 -3.48
CA ASP A 11 1.14 23.74 -2.64
C ASP A 11 -0.14 23.06 -2.13
N ILE A 12 -0.18 22.79 -0.82
CA ILE A 12 -1.32 22.15 -0.16
C ILE A 12 -2.58 23.04 -0.14
N THR A 13 -2.45 24.36 -0.33
CA THR A 13 -3.60 25.28 -0.35
C THR A 13 -4.48 25.06 -1.59
N ALA A 14 -3.94 24.44 -2.65
CA ALA A 14 -4.71 24.03 -3.82
C ALA A 14 -5.90 23.11 -3.45
N LEU A 15 -5.78 22.33 -2.37
CA LEU A 15 -6.85 21.47 -1.87
C LEU A 15 -8.08 22.24 -1.38
N THR A 16 -7.94 23.52 -1.03
CA THR A 16 -9.06 24.36 -0.58
C THR A 16 -10.02 24.71 -1.72
N LYS A 17 -9.55 24.63 -2.97
CA LYS A 17 -10.35 24.90 -4.18
C LYS A 17 -11.12 23.68 -4.68
N LEU A 18 -10.82 22.48 -4.17
CA LEU A 18 -11.49 21.25 -4.58
C LEU A 18 -12.87 21.12 -3.92
N PRO A 19 -13.93 20.77 -4.68
CA PRO A 19 -15.25 20.52 -4.11
C PRO A 19 -15.23 19.29 -3.21
N SER A 20 -16.12 19.25 -2.23
CA SER A 20 -16.33 18.07 -1.40
C SER A 20 -17.31 17.10 -2.09
N PRO A 21 -17.21 15.78 -1.85
CA PRO A 21 -16.18 15.09 -1.06
C PRO A 21 -14.83 15.00 -1.79
N ARG A 22 -13.72 15.10 -1.03
CA ARG A 22 -12.35 15.01 -1.57
C ARG A 22 -11.74 13.67 -1.21
N ILE A 23 -11.22 12.97 -2.22
CA ILE A 23 -10.44 11.74 -2.04
C ILE A 23 -8.98 12.11 -2.27
N LEU A 24 -8.15 11.90 -1.26
CA LEU A 24 -6.74 12.26 -1.24
C LEU A 24 -5.92 10.98 -1.08
N TYR A 25 -4.84 10.86 -1.85
CA TYR A 25 -3.91 9.73 -1.81
C TYR A 25 -2.59 10.19 -1.21
N THR A 26 -1.94 9.34 -0.43
CA THR A 26 -0.64 9.65 0.18
C THR A 26 0.10 8.40 0.61
N HIS A 27 1.42 8.44 0.52
CA HIS A 27 2.36 7.49 1.10
C HIS A 27 3.14 8.12 2.28
N LEU A 28 2.74 9.30 2.73
CA LEU A 28 3.46 10.01 3.78
C LEU A 28 3.35 9.28 5.13
N PRO A 29 4.43 9.30 5.93
CA PRO A 29 4.39 8.94 7.34
C PRO A 29 3.32 9.73 8.12
N VAL A 30 2.78 9.11 9.19
CA VAL A 30 1.64 9.65 9.96
C VAL A 30 1.86 11.09 10.45
N GLN A 31 3.10 11.48 10.77
CA GLN A 31 3.40 12.83 11.26
C GLN A 31 3.12 13.94 10.24
N TYR A 32 3.05 13.61 8.95
CA TYR A 32 2.81 14.57 7.86
C TYR A 32 1.37 14.55 7.37
N LEU A 33 0.49 13.72 7.93
CA LEU A 33 -0.91 13.68 7.54
C LEU A 33 -1.63 15.00 7.91
N PRO A 34 -2.62 15.45 7.12
CA PRO A 34 -3.31 16.72 7.36
C PRO A 34 -4.06 16.72 8.70
N ARG A 35 -3.49 17.35 9.74
CA ARG A 35 -4.06 17.38 11.10
C ARG A 35 -5.51 17.88 11.15
N LYS A 36 -5.87 18.86 10.32
CA LYS A 36 -7.24 19.37 10.23
C LYS A 36 -8.24 18.31 9.72
N HIS A 37 -7.85 17.48 8.75
CA HIS A 37 -8.67 16.36 8.27
C HIS A 37 -8.94 15.38 9.41
N LEU A 38 -7.88 14.98 10.11
CA LEU A 38 -7.95 14.05 11.24
C LEU A 38 -8.81 14.58 12.38
N SER A 39 -8.60 15.84 12.79
CA SER A 39 -9.35 16.48 13.89
C SER A 39 -10.84 16.63 13.62
N ARG A 40 -11.26 16.59 12.35
CA ARG A 40 -12.67 16.73 11.93
C ARG A 40 -13.34 15.37 11.71
N GLY A 41 -12.74 14.28 12.18
CA GLY A 41 -13.26 12.92 12.00
C GLY A 41 -13.11 12.40 10.57
N GLY A 42 -12.19 12.96 9.79
CA GLY A 42 -11.90 12.49 8.44
C GLY A 42 -11.54 11.01 8.42
N LYS A 43 -12.15 10.26 7.50
CA LYS A 43 -11.90 8.83 7.30
C LYS A 43 -10.54 8.63 6.61
N THR A 44 -9.81 7.59 7.00
CA THR A 44 -8.52 7.21 6.43
C THR A 44 -8.50 5.72 6.14
N PHE A 45 -8.08 5.35 4.93
CA PHE A 45 -7.72 3.97 4.62
C PHE A 45 -6.21 3.81 4.75
N HIS A 46 -5.77 2.77 5.47
CA HIS A 46 -4.37 2.39 5.51
C HIS A 46 -4.22 1.00 4.90
N MET A 47 -3.47 0.89 3.80
CA MET A 47 -3.28 -0.36 3.07
C MET A 47 -1.94 -0.99 3.45
N ILE A 48 -1.98 -2.24 3.90
CA ILE A 48 -0.81 -3.03 4.27
C ILE A 48 -0.68 -4.20 3.31
N ARG A 49 0.55 -4.54 2.95
CA ARG A 49 0.90 -5.69 2.12
C ARG A 49 2.14 -6.35 2.70
N ASP A 50 2.30 -7.65 2.47
CA ASP A 50 3.50 -8.40 2.84
C ASP A 50 4.75 -7.64 2.35
N PRO A 51 5.66 -7.26 3.26
CA PRO A 51 6.77 -6.37 2.90
C PRO A 51 7.75 -7.01 1.90
N ARG A 52 7.80 -8.34 1.81
CA ARG A 52 8.60 -9.04 0.78
C ARG A 52 8.04 -8.77 -0.61
N ASP A 53 6.73 -8.75 -0.72
CA ASP A 53 6.02 -8.40 -1.95
C ASP A 53 6.06 -6.89 -2.25
N VAL A 54 6.10 -6.05 -1.20
CA VAL A 54 6.32 -4.59 -1.32
C VAL A 54 7.68 -4.29 -1.93
N VAL A 55 8.77 -4.89 -1.43
CA VAL A 55 10.13 -4.62 -1.95
C VAL A 55 10.29 -5.08 -3.41
N VAL A 56 9.69 -6.21 -3.80
CA VAL A 56 9.63 -6.61 -5.21
C VAL A 56 8.84 -5.60 -6.05
N SER A 57 7.66 -5.18 -5.56
CA SER A 57 6.83 -4.24 -6.30
C SER A 57 7.52 -2.89 -6.49
N SER A 58 8.23 -2.40 -5.48
CA SER A 58 8.93 -1.12 -5.53
C SER A 58 10.16 -1.16 -6.43
N TYR A 59 10.89 -2.27 -6.47
CA TYR A 59 12.01 -2.48 -7.38
C TYR A 59 11.59 -2.20 -8.83
N TYR A 60 10.53 -2.87 -9.29
CA TYR A 60 10.01 -2.64 -10.63
C TYR A 60 9.44 -1.23 -10.81
N HIS A 61 8.72 -0.71 -9.81
CA HIS A 61 8.16 0.63 -9.89
C HIS A 61 9.24 1.70 -10.10
N TYR A 62 10.33 1.65 -9.33
CA TYR A 62 11.42 2.63 -9.41
C TYR A 62 12.15 2.55 -10.75
N LEU A 63 12.32 1.36 -11.31
CA LEU A 63 12.94 1.17 -12.62
C LEU A 63 12.03 1.58 -13.80
N SER A 64 10.71 1.56 -13.60
CA SER A 64 9.73 1.94 -14.61
C SER A 64 9.40 3.44 -14.61
N VAL A 65 9.46 4.14 -13.47
CA VAL A 65 9.15 5.58 -13.38
C VAL A 65 10.37 6.41 -13.80
N PRO A 66 10.31 7.23 -14.86
CA PRO A 66 11.47 8.01 -15.34
C PRO A 66 12.09 8.95 -14.31
N ARG A 67 11.27 9.51 -13.40
CA ARG A 67 11.73 10.38 -12.31
C ARG A 67 12.55 9.64 -11.27
N PHE A 68 12.28 8.36 -11.03
CA PHE A 68 12.96 7.54 -10.02
C PHE A 68 14.14 6.79 -10.61
N LYS A 69 14.00 6.26 -11.83
CA LYS A 69 14.95 5.36 -12.49
C LYS A 69 16.42 5.77 -12.43
N ARG A 70 16.73 7.08 -12.39
CA ARG A 70 18.11 7.59 -12.33
C ARG A 70 18.74 7.56 -10.93
N TYR A 71 17.93 7.40 -9.88
CA TYR A 71 18.34 7.48 -8.48
C TYR A 71 18.33 6.11 -7.78
N PHE A 72 17.75 5.08 -8.40
CA PHE A 72 17.65 3.74 -7.81
C PHE A 72 18.53 2.74 -8.55
N THR A 73 19.10 1.83 -7.76
CA THR A 73 19.94 0.75 -8.26
C THR A 73 19.13 -0.23 -9.13
N ARG A 74 19.81 -0.85 -10.10
CA ARG A 74 19.31 -1.98 -10.89
C ARG A 74 19.73 -3.33 -10.32
N GLU A 75 20.55 -3.32 -9.29
CA GLU A 75 21.01 -4.52 -8.61
C GLU A 75 20.00 -4.91 -7.54
N TRP A 76 19.39 -6.09 -7.69
CA TRP A 76 18.37 -6.60 -6.78
C TRP A 76 18.85 -6.64 -5.33
N ASP A 77 20.05 -7.18 -5.10
CA ASP A 77 20.60 -7.35 -3.76
C ASP A 77 20.80 -6.01 -3.05
N GLN A 78 21.26 -4.99 -3.77
CA GLN A 78 21.40 -3.64 -3.22
C GLN A 78 20.04 -3.00 -2.95
N HIS A 79 19.04 -3.20 -3.82
CA HIS A 79 17.68 -2.69 -3.59
C HIS A 79 17.04 -3.32 -2.35
N LEU A 80 17.19 -4.63 -2.18
CA LEU A 80 16.73 -5.35 -1.00
C LEU A 80 17.44 -4.86 0.26
N SER A 81 18.76 -4.68 0.21
CA SER A 81 19.56 -4.15 1.31
C SER A 81 19.10 -2.75 1.73
N ASN A 82 18.85 -1.87 0.76
CA ASN A 82 18.32 -0.51 1.00
C ASN A 82 16.95 -0.54 1.68
N PHE A 83 16.04 -1.41 1.23
CA PHE A 83 14.75 -1.58 1.87
C PHE A 83 14.89 -2.06 3.32
N MET A 84 15.77 -3.03 3.57
CA MET A 84 16.00 -3.59 4.92
C MET A 84 16.67 -2.61 5.88
N SER A 85 17.50 -1.69 5.38
CA SER A 85 18.16 -0.66 6.19
C SER A 85 17.30 0.60 6.40
N GLY A 86 16.18 0.72 5.69
CA GLY A 86 15.30 1.88 5.71
C GLY A 86 15.71 3.02 4.79
N ASP A 87 16.71 2.82 3.94
CA ASP A 87 17.08 3.73 2.84
C ASP A 87 16.12 3.56 1.65
N PHE A 88 14.87 3.94 1.89
CA PHE A 88 13.75 3.71 0.99
C PHE A 88 12.89 4.95 0.87
N ILE A 89 12.15 5.12 -0.25
CA ILE A 89 11.25 6.27 -0.38
C ILE A 89 10.19 6.18 0.71
N TYR A 90 10.05 7.26 1.49
CA TYR A 90 9.21 7.38 2.69
C TYR A 90 9.76 6.71 3.96
N GLY A 91 10.98 6.17 3.91
CA GLY A 91 11.75 5.70 5.07
C GLY A 91 11.61 4.21 5.38
N ASP A 92 11.97 3.84 6.62
CA ASP A 92 11.90 2.47 7.13
C ASP A 92 10.45 1.95 7.15
N TRP A 93 10.15 0.95 6.32
CA TRP A 93 8.83 0.33 6.21
C TRP A 93 8.34 -0.25 7.56
N PHE A 94 9.23 -0.87 8.34
CA PHE A 94 8.86 -1.46 9.63
C PHE A 94 8.46 -0.37 10.61
N GLN A 95 9.22 0.72 10.67
CA GLN A 95 8.87 1.87 11.51
C GLN A 95 7.57 2.52 11.04
N TYR A 96 7.41 2.69 9.73
CA TYR A 96 6.23 3.26 9.10
C TYR A 96 4.95 2.50 9.49
N GLU A 97 4.95 1.18 9.34
CA GLU A 97 3.77 0.36 9.68
C GLU A 97 3.48 0.35 11.18
N ARG A 98 4.51 0.36 12.04
CA ARG A 98 4.31 0.46 13.49
C ARG A 98 3.72 1.81 13.90
N GLN A 99 4.11 2.89 13.23
CA GLN A 99 3.55 4.21 13.46
C GLN A 99 2.07 4.24 13.04
N TYR A 100 1.73 3.68 11.88
CA TYR A 100 0.35 3.57 11.43
C TYR A 100 -0.51 2.66 12.33
N GLU A 101 0.04 1.55 12.82
CA GLU A 101 -0.62 0.69 13.80
C GLU A 101 -0.97 1.46 15.08
N GLN A 102 -0.02 2.23 15.62
CA GLN A 102 -0.28 3.02 16.82
C GLN A 102 -1.27 4.15 16.55
N PHE A 103 -1.16 4.80 15.39
CA PHE A 103 -2.05 5.87 14.95
C PHE A 103 -3.50 5.37 14.79
N ALA A 104 -3.70 4.18 14.24
CA ALA A 104 -5.02 3.59 14.06
C ALA A 104 -5.76 3.31 15.37
N LYS A 105 -5.06 3.22 16.52
CA LYS A 105 -5.70 3.03 17.84
C LYS A 105 -6.44 4.26 18.35
N THR A 106 -6.06 5.46 17.89
CA THR A 106 -6.61 6.74 18.40
C THR A 106 -7.30 7.56 17.32
N ASN A 107 -7.31 7.10 16.07
CA ASN A 107 -7.79 7.85 14.92
C ASN A 107 -8.75 6.99 14.08
N ASN A 108 -9.59 7.65 13.29
CA ASN A 108 -10.53 6.98 12.40
C ASN A 108 -9.80 6.39 11.17
N VAL A 109 -9.25 5.20 11.34
CA VAL A 109 -8.46 4.50 10.31
C VAL A 109 -9.04 3.11 10.08
N MET A 110 -9.35 2.81 8.82
CA MET A 110 -9.61 1.46 8.35
C MET A 110 -8.32 0.84 7.82
N THR A 111 -7.78 -0.12 8.56
CA THR A 111 -6.67 -0.96 8.07
C THR A 111 -7.20 -2.03 7.11
N LEU A 112 -6.60 -2.08 5.94
CA LEU A 112 -6.86 -3.04 4.87
C LEU A 112 -5.58 -3.85 4.61
N PHE A 113 -5.75 -5.14 4.30
CA PHE A 113 -4.64 -6.00 3.89
C PHE A 113 -4.84 -6.38 2.43
N TYR A 114 -3.80 -6.14 1.62
CA TYR A 114 -3.81 -6.48 0.20
C TYR A 114 -4.11 -7.97 -0.03
N GLU A 115 -3.58 -8.85 0.83
CA GLU A 115 -3.82 -10.29 0.74
C GLU A 115 -5.31 -10.63 0.94
N ASP A 116 -5.95 -10.05 1.95
CA ASP A 116 -7.38 -10.28 2.23
C ASP A 116 -8.25 -9.79 1.07
N MET A 117 -7.89 -8.64 0.49
CA MET A 117 -8.58 -8.10 -0.68
C MET A 117 -8.43 -9.02 -1.88
N LYS A 118 -7.25 -9.61 -2.08
CA LYS A 118 -7.02 -10.55 -3.19
C LYS A 118 -7.74 -11.89 -3.00
N THR A 119 -8.01 -12.30 -1.75
CA THR A 119 -8.80 -13.49 -1.46
C THR A 119 -10.29 -13.27 -1.73
N ASP A 120 -10.85 -12.12 -1.36
CA ASP A 120 -12.27 -11.81 -1.58
C ASP A 120 -12.48 -10.31 -1.85
N GLU A 121 -12.41 -9.94 -3.13
CA GLU A 121 -12.50 -8.56 -3.61
C GLU A 121 -13.91 -7.97 -3.37
N GLU A 122 -14.97 -8.77 -3.45
CA GLU A 122 -16.34 -8.32 -3.22
C GLU A 122 -16.59 -8.00 -1.75
N ARG A 123 -16.14 -8.88 -0.84
CA ARG A 123 -16.21 -8.64 0.60
C ARG A 123 -15.39 -7.43 1.01
N ALA A 124 -14.20 -7.26 0.46
CA ALA A 124 -13.40 -6.07 0.71
C ALA A 124 -14.14 -4.79 0.26
N THR A 125 -14.77 -4.84 -0.92
CA THR A 125 -15.56 -3.72 -1.46
C THR A 125 -16.72 -3.35 -0.54
N ARG A 126 -17.49 -4.33 -0.05
CA ARG A 126 -18.58 -4.10 0.92
C ARG A 126 -18.05 -3.49 2.21
N LYS A 127 -16.96 -4.03 2.76
CA LYS A 127 -16.32 -3.51 3.99
C LYS A 127 -15.89 -2.05 3.85
N ILE A 128 -15.38 -1.66 2.67
CA ILE A 128 -15.01 -0.27 2.36
C ILE A 128 -16.26 0.62 2.27
N ALA A 129 -17.33 0.17 1.62
CA ALA A 129 -18.59 0.91 1.54
C ALA A 129 -19.24 1.11 2.91
N ASP A 130 -19.26 0.07 3.75
CA ASP A 130 -19.75 0.14 5.13
C ASP A 130 -18.96 1.18 5.94
N TYR A 131 -17.62 1.14 5.83
CA TYR A 131 -16.76 2.13 6.49
C TYR A 131 -17.01 3.54 5.99
N LEU A 132 -17.33 3.72 4.70
CA LEU A 132 -17.71 5.02 4.14
C LEU A 132 -19.16 5.43 4.44
N GLU A 133 -19.96 4.55 5.03
CA GLU A 133 -21.41 4.73 5.24
C GLU A 133 -22.15 4.93 3.91
N LEU A 134 -21.74 4.20 2.88
CA LEU A 134 -22.37 4.25 1.55
C LEU A 134 -23.25 3.01 1.34
N PRO A 135 -24.50 3.19 0.90
CA PRO A 135 -25.34 2.05 0.55
C PRO A 135 -24.73 1.33 -0.65
N LEU A 136 -24.50 0.03 -0.51
CA LEU A 136 -23.95 -0.80 -1.57
C LEU A 136 -24.73 -2.11 -1.68
N THR A 137 -25.36 -2.33 -2.84
CA THR A 137 -26.02 -3.60 -3.15
C THR A 137 -24.99 -4.67 -3.50
N GLN A 138 -25.35 -5.94 -3.33
CA GLN A 138 -24.50 -7.06 -3.72
C GLN A 138 -24.10 -6.99 -5.20
N GLU A 139 -25.04 -6.67 -6.09
CA GLU A 139 -24.77 -6.51 -7.52
C GLU A 139 -23.74 -5.41 -7.80
N ASN A 140 -23.88 -4.25 -7.17
CA ASN A 140 -22.92 -3.16 -7.32
C ASN A 140 -21.56 -3.52 -6.72
N ALA A 141 -21.51 -4.26 -5.61
CA ALA A 141 -20.27 -4.73 -5.02
C ALA A 141 -19.52 -5.68 -5.97
N ALA A 142 -20.22 -6.66 -6.56
CA ALA A 142 -19.65 -7.59 -7.52
C ALA A 142 -19.14 -6.86 -8.79
N ARG A 143 -19.91 -5.88 -9.28
CA ARG A 143 -19.49 -5.04 -10.41
C ARG A 143 -18.22 -4.26 -10.09
N ILE A 144 -18.16 -3.56 -8.96
CA ILE A 144 -16.99 -2.78 -8.55
C ILE A 144 -15.76 -3.68 -8.40
N ALA A 145 -15.90 -4.81 -7.70
CA ALA A 145 -14.81 -5.77 -7.53
C ALA A 145 -14.25 -6.21 -8.88
N ARG A 146 -15.12 -6.61 -9.82
CA ARG A 146 -14.74 -6.96 -11.18
C ARG A 146 -14.03 -5.81 -11.90
N ASP A 147 -14.60 -4.60 -11.89
CA ASP A 147 -14.06 -3.46 -12.64
C ASP A 147 -12.72 -2.95 -12.07
N CYS A 148 -12.48 -3.18 -10.78
CA CYS A 148 -11.23 -2.92 -10.07
C CYS A 148 -10.21 -4.07 -10.14
N GLY A 149 -10.61 -5.24 -10.66
CA GLY A 149 -9.72 -6.38 -10.86
C GLY A 149 -8.55 -6.03 -11.79
N ILE A 150 -7.36 -6.53 -11.47
CA ILE A 150 -6.10 -6.11 -12.13
C ILE A 150 -6.12 -6.25 -13.66
N SER A 151 -6.76 -7.29 -14.20
CA SER A 151 -6.88 -7.49 -15.65
C SER A 151 -7.70 -6.39 -16.30
N ASN A 152 -8.83 -6.04 -15.70
CA ASN A 152 -9.72 -4.98 -16.21
C ASN A 152 -9.10 -3.60 -16.04
N VAL A 153 -8.40 -3.36 -14.93
CA VAL A 153 -7.62 -2.13 -14.72
C VAL A 153 -6.52 -2.00 -15.78
N LYS A 154 -5.75 -3.07 -16.03
CA LYS A 154 -4.70 -3.08 -17.06
C LYS A 154 -5.26 -2.79 -18.44
N GLU A 155 -6.37 -3.41 -18.82
CA GLU A 155 -6.98 -3.17 -20.13
C GLU A 155 -7.48 -1.72 -20.26
N ARG A 156 -8.18 -1.21 -19.23
CA ARG A 156 -8.64 0.18 -19.19
C ARG A 156 -7.48 1.19 -19.25
N MET A 157 -6.35 0.86 -18.62
CA MET A 157 -5.18 1.73 -18.53
C MET A 157 -4.14 1.49 -19.63
N LYS A 158 -4.39 0.59 -20.59
CA LYS A 158 -3.40 0.10 -21.56
C LYS A 158 -2.75 1.20 -22.39
N THR A 159 -3.51 2.21 -22.78
CA THR A 159 -3.05 3.38 -23.55
C THR A 159 -2.63 4.55 -22.66
N HIS A 160 -2.84 4.47 -21.35
CA HIS A 160 -2.44 5.53 -20.42
C HIS A 160 -0.94 5.50 -20.21
N GLN A 161 -0.34 6.69 -20.04
CA GLN A 161 1.11 6.83 -19.79
C GLN A 161 1.57 6.06 -18.56
N THR A 162 0.68 5.79 -17.61
CA THR A 162 0.97 5.08 -16.36
C THR A 162 0.64 3.59 -16.40
N SER A 163 0.43 3.00 -17.58
CA SER A 163 0.13 1.57 -17.75
C SER A 163 1.21 0.68 -17.10
N PHE A 164 2.46 1.13 -17.10
CA PHE A 164 3.61 0.46 -16.49
C PHE A 164 3.47 0.27 -14.96
N MET A 165 2.56 1.00 -14.29
CA MET A 165 2.34 0.85 -12.84
C MET A 165 1.66 -0.48 -12.49
N PHE A 166 0.97 -1.12 -13.43
CA PHE A 166 0.21 -2.34 -13.20
C PHE A 166 1.01 -3.57 -13.67
N ARG A 167 1.72 -4.23 -12.74
CA ARG A 167 2.67 -5.31 -13.07
C ARG A 167 2.06 -6.72 -13.07
N LYS A 168 1.85 -7.32 -11.89
CA LYS A 168 1.31 -8.69 -11.77
C LYS A 168 -0.02 -8.74 -11.01
N GLY A 169 -0.12 -8.05 -9.88
CA GLY A 169 -1.33 -8.06 -9.05
C GLY A 169 -1.57 -9.35 -8.27
N HIS A 170 -0.51 -10.14 -8.03
CA HIS A 170 -0.56 -11.40 -7.27
C HIS A 170 0.13 -11.26 -5.91
N VAL A 171 -0.29 -12.08 -4.97
CA VAL A 171 0.33 -12.26 -3.65
C VAL A 171 1.43 -13.31 -3.77
N GLY A 172 2.59 -13.06 -3.15
CA GLY A 172 3.67 -14.04 -3.03
C GLY A 172 4.65 -14.07 -4.19
N ASP A 173 4.69 -13.02 -5.02
CA ASP A 173 5.66 -12.94 -6.12
C ASP A 173 7.11 -12.81 -5.61
N TRP A 174 7.29 -12.41 -4.34
CA TRP A 174 8.57 -12.45 -3.66
C TRP A 174 9.28 -13.80 -3.73
N LYS A 175 8.54 -14.93 -3.77
CA LYS A 175 9.11 -16.28 -3.90
C LYS A 175 9.91 -16.48 -5.20
N ASN A 176 9.64 -15.67 -6.22
CA ASN A 176 10.34 -15.72 -7.50
C ASN A 176 11.59 -14.82 -7.55
N HIS A 177 11.88 -14.07 -6.48
CA HIS A 177 12.94 -13.05 -6.46
C HIS A 177 13.92 -13.26 -5.31
N PHE A 178 13.43 -13.70 -4.15
CA PHE A 178 14.27 -13.94 -2.99
C PHE A 178 15.05 -15.24 -3.16
N SER A 179 16.35 -15.20 -2.87
CA SER A 179 17.10 -16.42 -2.54
C SER A 179 16.69 -16.93 -1.15
N ALA A 180 16.99 -18.20 -0.86
CA ALA A 180 16.71 -18.79 0.46
C ALA A 180 17.42 -18.02 1.60
N ASP A 181 18.65 -17.55 1.36
CA ASP A 181 19.40 -16.76 2.34
C ASP A 181 18.79 -15.37 2.54
N GLN A 182 18.37 -14.71 1.46
CA GLN A 182 17.67 -13.43 1.54
C GLN A 182 16.36 -13.55 2.32
N GLU A 183 15.57 -14.58 2.05
CA GLU A 183 14.33 -14.84 2.78
C GLU A 183 14.61 -15.04 4.27
N LYS A 184 15.61 -15.87 4.60
CA LYS A 184 15.98 -16.13 5.99
C LYS A 184 16.39 -14.85 6.72
N GLN A 185 17.27 -14.04 6.11
CA GLN A 185 17.72 -12.76 6.68
C GLN A 185 16.56 -11.79 6.85
N PHE A 186 15.69 -11.68 5.84
CA PHE A 186 14.51 -10.82 5.89
C PHE A 186 13.55 -11.23 6.99
N ASN A 187 13.27 -12.53 7.13
CA ASN A 187 12.37 -13.05 8.15
C ASN A 187 12.91 -12.79 9.56
N LEU A 188 14.23 -12.96 9.80
CA LEU A 188 14.85 -12.62 11.08
C LEU A 188 14.68 -11.13 11.41
N LEU A 189 14.98 -10.25 10.44
CA LEU A 189 14.81 -8.80 10.60
C LEU A 189 13.35 -8.43 10.87
N PHE A 190 12.41 -9.02 10.14
CA PHE A 190 10.98 -8.77 10.32
C PHE A 190 10.54 -9.14 11.74
N GLN A 191 10.93 -10.32 12.24
CA GLN A 191 10.60 -10.76 13.60
C GLN A 191 11.19 -9.84 14.67
N GLU A 192 12.42 -9.35 14.47
CA GLU A 192 13.04 -8.37 15.36
C GLU A 192 12.31 -7.02 15.35
N LYS A 193 12.14 -6.42 14.18
CA LYS A 193 11.60 -5.07 14.01
C LYS A 193 10.12 -4.96 14.34
N MET A 194 9.35 -6.02 14.04
CA MET A 194 7.90 -6.06 14.23
C MET A 194 7.47 -6.73 15.53
N LYS A 195 8.42 -7.14 16.39
CA LYS A 195 8.12 -7.79 17.67
C LYS A 195 7.06 -7.02 18.47
N GLY A 196 6.00 -7.72 18.86
CA GLY A 196 4.89 -7.17 19.65
C GLY A 196 3.84 -6.38 18.86
N SER A 197 3.98 -6.25 17.53
CA SER A 197 2.93 -5.70 16.67
C SER A 197 1.88 -6.75 16.30
N SER A 198 0.67 -6.31 15.98
CA SER A 198 -0.38 -7.15 15.39
C SER A 198 0.03 -7.69 14.01
N LEU A 199 0.90 -6.97 13.28
CA LEU A 199 1.44 -7.42 12.00
C LEU A 199 2.36 -8.62 12.16
N ALA A 200 3.21 -8.64 13.20
CA ALA A 200 4.03 -9.81 13.50
C ALA A 200 3.17 -11.05 13.79
N ALA A 201 2.08 -10.89 14.55
CA ALA A 201 1.14 -11.99 14.81
C ALA A 201 0.49 -12.49 13.51
N ARG A 202 0.00 -11.56 12.68
CA ARG A 202 -0.64 -11.89 11.39
C ARG A 202 0.28 -12.64 10.44
N TYR A 203 1.47 -12.11 10.17
CA TYR A 203 2.37 -12.70 9.18
C TYR A 203 3.09 -13.95 9.70
N SER A 204 3.23 -14.12 11.03
CA SER A 204 3.67 -15.40 11.60
C SER A 204 2.67 -16.51 11.29
N MET A 205 1.36 -16.25 11.44
CA MET A 205 0.31 -17.24 11.14
C MET A 205 0.25 -17.62 9.66
N LEU A 206 0.42 -16.66 8.74
CA LEU A 206 0.39 -16.92 7.30
C LEU A 206 1.59 -17.75 6.81
N ASN A 207 2.75 -17.61 7.44
CA ASN A 207 3.95 -18.36 7.09
C ASN A 207 3.99 -19.78 7.71
N SER A 208 3.18 -20.06 8.74
CA SER A 208 3.00 -21.41 9.32
C SER A 208 1.94 -22.26 8.62
N SER A 209 1.23 -21.71 7.63
CA SER A 209 0.17 -22.38 6.86
C SER A 209 0.63 -22.97 5.52
N LEU A 210 1.95 -23.08 5.34
CA LEU A 210 2.64 -23.72 4.20
C LEU A 210 3.58 -24.79 4.73
#